data_AF-A0A4R3ZTJ3-F1
#
_entry.id   AF-A0A4R3ZTJ3-F1
#
_cell.length_a   1.000
_cell.length_b   1.000
_cell.length_c   1.000
_cell.angle_alpha   90.00
_cell.angle_beta   90.00
_cell.angle_gamma   90.00
#
_symmetry.space_group_name_H-M   'P 1'
#
loop_
_entity.id
_entity.type
_entity.pdbx_description
1 polymer ?
#
loop_
_entity_poly.entity_id
_entity_poly.type
_entity_poly.pdbx_seq_one_letter_code
_entity_poly.pdbx_strand_id
1 'polypeptide(L)'
;MRSRTWRAAVAAAGLALVVAGCGAGGDDDEGGATAAPAAAEQSGQAAGPEQGGEQSPDGPDTSDIPDPVAEVNGTEISRDEFLSVFENQYQQMSMQAQMTGQPVDEAQLKKLTTDGLVGTELLTQEAEKRGIEVSDEEIQAELEEFAETNQVSPDEFIAAMGEQGLDRDAVMEQIDKQLRVEKLITSEFGEFEVTDAEIEAAYEQIGQQQAMAGGGGAAGGGGLPPLEQVRGEVSEQVRVQKEAGAMEELSQKLRAGADVTVHL
;
A
#
# COMPACT_ATOMS: atom_id res chain seq x y z
N MET A 1 32.27 -9.18 23.16
CA MET A 1 32.13 -10.55 22.61
C MET A 1 31.05 -11.31 23.36
N ARG A 2 29.86 -11.46 22.77
CA ARG A 2 28.93 -12.59 22.95
C ARG A 2 27.76 -12.39 21.97
N SER A 3 27.97 -12.91 20.76
CA SER A 3 26.98 -13.05 19.70
C SER A 3 25.87 -14.02 20.14
N ARG A 4 24.61 -13.63 19.97
CA ARG A 4 23.48 -14.58 19.94
C ARG A 4 22.84 -14.49 18.57
N THR A 5 23.29 -15.36 17.67
CA THR A 5 22.66 -15.65 16.38
C THR A 5 21.41 -16.47 16.65
N TRP A 6 20.23 -15.94 16.34
CA TRP A 6 18.99 -16.74 16.30
C TRP A 6 18.73 -17.12 14.84
N ARG A 7 18.97 -18.40 14.52
CA ARG A 7 18.59 -19.01 13.25
C ARG A 7 17.17 -19.54 13.41
N ALA A 8 16.18 -18.88 12.81
CA ALA A 8 14.85 -19.45 12.66
C ALA A 8 14.84 -20.34 11.41
N ALA A 9 14.66 -21.66 11.62
CA ALA A 9 14.45 -22.63 10.57
C ALA A 9 12.96 -22.66 10.23
N VAL A 10 12.59 -22.26 9.00
CA VAL A 10 11.23 -22.41 8.49
C VAL A 10 11.06 -23.84 8.01
N ALA A 11 10.26 -24.63 8.74
CA ALA A 11 9.80 -25.92 8.30
C ALA A 11 8.55 -25.74 7.42
N ALA A 12 8.70 -26.01 6.13
CA ALA A 12 7.59 -26.09 5.19
C ALA A 12 6.75 -27.35 5.48
N ALA A 13 5.45 -27.16 5.77
CA ALA A 13 4.47 -28.24 5.82
C ALA A 13 3.38 -27.95 4.79
N GLY A 14 3.50 -28.61 3.63
CA GLY A 14 2.49 -28.57 2.58
C GLY A 14 1.24 -29.36 2.95
N LEU A 15 0.08 -28.81 2.64
CA LEU A 15 -1.20 -29.48 2.79
C LEU A 15 -1.69 -29.94 1.40
N ALA A 16 -1.46 -31.22 1.09
CA ALA A 16 -2.05 -31.89 -0.06
C ALA A 16 -3.47 -32.36 0.31
N LEU A 17 -4.49 -31.75 -0.30
CA LEU A 17 -5.87 -32.24 -0.25
C LEU A 17 -6.03 -33.38 -1.26
N VAL A 18 -5.87 -34.62 -0.78
CA VAL A 18 -6.31 -35.81 -1.51
C VAL A 18 -7.81 -35.95 -1.33
N VAL A 19 -8.58 -35.64 -2.39
CA VAL A 19 -9.99 -36.03 -2.47
C VAL A 19 -10.04 -37.53 -2.75
N ALA A 20 -10.38 -38.30 -1.72
CA ALA A 20 -10.71 -39.71 -1.81
C ALA A 20 -12.03 -39.88 -2.57
N GLY A 21 -11.94 -40.26 -3.84
CA GLY A 21 -13.08 -40.77 -4.61
C GLY A 21 -13.40 -42.20 -4.22
N CYS A 22 -14.64 -42.44 -3.78
CA CYS A 22 -15.22 -43.75 -3.52
C CYS A 22 -15.12 -44.68 -4.74
N GLY A 23 -14.60 -45.90 -4.53
CA GLY A 23 -14.65 -46.97 -5.51
C GLY A 23 -14.62 -48.33 -4.82
N ALA A 24 -15.79 -48.90 -4.56
CA ALA A 24 -15.95 -50.31 -4.22
C ALA A 24 -17.30 -50.79 -4.77
N GLY A 25 -17.27 -51.35 -5.97
CA GLY A 25 -18.37 -52.05 -6.62
C GLY A 25 -17.76 -52.84 -7.79
N GLY A 26 -17.81 -54.16 -7.71
CA GLY A 26 -17.17 -55.07 -8.65
C GLY A 26 -17.78 -55.05 -10.06
N ASP A 27 -17.01 -55.51 -11.04
CA ASP A 27 -17.17 -56.82 -11.68
C ASP A 27 -16.10 -56.96 -12.77
N ASP A 28 -15.46 -58.14 -12.80
CA ASP A 28 -14.62 -58.63 -13.90
C ASP A 28 -15.51 -59.01 -15.09
N ASP A 29 -15.21 -58.56 -16.32
CA ASP A 29 -15.43 -59.39 -17.53
C ASP A 29 -14.59 -58.90 -18.73
N GLU A 30 -14.16 -59.85 -19.54
CA GLU A 30 -13.17 -59.76 -20.61
C GLU A 30 -13.70 -59.20 -21.94
N GLY A 31 -12.79 -58.61 -22.73
CA GLY A 31 -12.68 -58.95 -24.16
C GLY A 31 -13.29 -58.00 -25.21
N GLY A 32 -12.47 -57.67 -26.22
CA GLY A 32 -12.96 -57.54 -27.61
C GLY A 32 -12.97 -56.16 -28.27
N ALA A 33 -11.88 -55.88 -29.00
CA ALA A 33 -11.76 -55.23 -30.32
C ALA A 33 -12.71 -54.07 -30.77
N THR A 34 -12.04 -52.96 -31.14
CA THR A 34 -12.25 -52.04 -32.28
C THR A 34 -13.60 -51.32 -32.45
N ALA A 35 -13.59 -49.99 -32.34
CA ALA A 35 -14.08 -49.03 -33.35
C ALA A 35 -13.88 -47.58 -32.86
N ALA A 36 -13.32 -46.70 -33.70
CA ALA A 36 -13.60 -45.28 -33.62
C ALA A 36 -14.91 -45.00 -34.38
N PRO A 37 -15.73 -44.03 -33.94
CA PRO A 37 -15.78 -42.78 -34.70
C PRO A 37 -15.98 -41.50 -33.87
N ALA A 38 -15.56 -40.41 -34.52
CA ALA A 38 -15.97 -39.01 -34.51
C ALA A 38 -17.02 -38.45 -33.50
N ALA A 39 -16.64 -37.29 -32.96
CA ALA A 39 -17.38 -36.03 -32.83
C ALA A 39 -18.80 -36.02 -32.22
N ALA A 40 -18.92 -35.35 -31.08
CA ALA A 40 -20.09 -34.55 -30.73
C ALA A 40 -19.63 -33.31 -29.93
N GLU A 41 -19.88 -32.14 -30.51
CA GLU A 41 -19.82 -30.84 -29.85
C GLU A 41 -20.89 -30.78 -28.75
N GLN A 42 -20.54 -30.22 -27.59
CA GLN A 42 -21.54 -29.61 -26.70
C GLN A 42 -20.96 -28.33 -26.10
N SER A 43 -21.03 -27.26 -26.89
CA SER A 43 -21.22 -25.91 -26.40
C SER A 43 -22.51 -25.86 -25.57
N GLY A 44 -22.40 -25.44 -24.31
CA GLY A 44 -23.52 -25.40 -23.36
C GLY A 44 -23.20 -24.50 -22.16
N GLN A 45 -23.20 -23.21 -22.43
CA GLN A 45 -23.24 -22.04 -21.56
C GLN A 45 -23.85 -22.27 -20.15
N ALA A 46 -23.14 -21.83 -19.12
CA ALA A 46 -23.72 -21.38 -17.86
C ALA A 46 -23.15 -19.99 -17.55
N ALA A 47 -23.78 -18.97 -18.14
CA ALA A 47 -23.64 -17.59 -17.72
C ALA A 47 -24.41 -17.43 -16.39
N GLY A 48 -23.66 -17.19 -15.31
CA GLY A 48 -24.21 -16.67 -14.06
C GLY A 48 -24.41 -15.15 -14.19
N PRO A 49 -25.34 -14.54 -13.43
CA PRO A 49 -25.70 -13.15 -13.61
C PRO A 49 -24.56 -12.22 -13.19
N GLU A 50 -24.25 -11.27 -14.07
CA GLU A 50 -23.44 -10.10 -13.82
C GLU A 50 -24.06 -9.26 -12.70
N GLN A 51 -23.31 -9.05 -11.62
CA GLN A 51 -23.55 -7.98 -10.65
C GLN A 51 -22.32 -7.09 -10.63
N GLY A 52 -22.55 -5.84 -11.00
CA GLY A 52 -21.55 -4.83 -11.30
C GLY A 52 -20.65 -4.48 -10.12
N GLY A 53 -19.37 -4.76 -10.32
CA GLY A 53 -18.26 -3.90 -9.98
C GLY A 53 -17.33 -4.02 -11.17
N GLU A 54 -17.19 -2.96 -11.97
CA GLU A 54 -16.25 -2.91 -13.09
C GLU A 54 -14.83 -2.98 -12.53
N GLN A 55 -14.36 -4.18 -12.22
CA GLN A 55 -12.95 -4.45 -12.04
C GLN A 55 -12.39 -4.67 -13.44
N SER A 56 -11.84 -3.61 -14.03
CA SER A 56 -11.15 -3.71 -15.31
C SER A 56 -9.98 -4.68 -15.17
N PRO A 57 -9.89 -5.74 -16.01
CA PRO A 57 -8.73 -6.61 -16.05
C PRO A 57 -7.44 -5.90 -16.50
N ASP A 58 -7.55 -4.64 -16.94
CA ASP A 58 -6.50 -3.81 -17.54
C ASP A 58 -5.87 -2.76 -16.60
N GLY A 59 -6.21 -2.74 -15.30
CA GLY A 59 -5.70 -1.75 -14.33
C GLY A 59 -6.60 -0.51 -14.17
N PRO A 60 -6.16 0.52 -13.42
CA PRO A 60 -6.95 1.74 -13.19
C PRO A 60 -7.11 2.57 -14.47
N ASP A 61 -8.20 3.34 -14.59
CA ASP A 61 -8.36 4.27 -15.72
C ASP A 61 -7.46 5.51 -15.53
N THR A 62 -6.47 5.63 -16.42
CA THR A 62 -5.49 6.73 -16.44
C THR A 62 -5.65 7.67 -17.64
N SER A 63 -6.67 7.45 -18.47
CA SER A 63 -6.85 8.15 -19.75
C SER A 63 -7.34 9.58 -19.62
N ASP A 64 -8.00 9.89 -18.50
CA ASP A 64 -8.57 11.19 -18.13
C ASP A 64 -7.61 12.06 -17.31
N ILE A 65 -6.41 11.57 -16.96
CA ILE A 65 -5.43 12.30 -16.14
C ILE A 65 -4.68 13.32 -17.03
N PRO A 66 -4.84 14.63 -16.78
CA PRO A 66 -4.18 15.69 -17.55
C PRO A 66 -2.69 15.82 -17.17
N ASP A 67 -1.96 16.62 -17.95
CA ASP A 67 -0.58 17.03 -17.64
C ASP A 67 -0.45 18.56 -17.84
N PRO A 68 -0.14 19.34 -16.78
CA PRO A 68 0.04 18.92 -15.38
C PRO A 68 -1.29 18.50 -14.72
N VAL A 69 -1.20 17.77 -13.61
CA VAL A 69 -2.37 17.35 -12.79
C VAL A 69 -2.82 18.47 -11.86
N ALA A 70 -1.86 19.23 -11.33
CA ALA A 70 -2.11 20.40 -10.50
C ALA A 70 -0.93 21.38 -10.59
N GLU A 71 -1.17 22.62 -10.19
CA GLU A 71 -0.17 23.68 -10.04
C GLU A 71 -0.24 24.25 -8.61
N VAL A 72 0.91 24.42 -7.96
CA VAL A 72 1.04 24.95 -6.59
C VAL A 72 2.06 26.09 -6.59
N ASN A 73 1.58 27.33 -6.44
CA ASN A 73 2.40 28.56 -6.51
C ASN A 73 3.28 28.65 -7.78
N GLY A 74 2.81 28.06 -8.89
CA GLY A 74 3.52 28.00 -10.17
C GLY A 74 4.45 26.79 -10.35
N THR A 75 4.55 25.90 -9.36
CA THR A 75 5.18 24.58 -9.52
C THR A 75 4.16 23.58 -10.03
N GLU A 76 4.47 22.88 -11.12
CA GLU A 76 3.61 21.86 -11.73
C GLU A 76 3.79 20.50 -11.03
N ILE A 77 2.69 19.84 -10.68
CA ILE A 77 2.63 18.43 -10.32
C ILE A 77 2.35 17.64 -11.59
N SER A 78 3.36 16.92 -12.08
CA SER A 78 3.31 16.22 -13.36
C SER A 78 2.36 15.03 -13.35
N ARG A 79 1.92 14.62 -14.55
CA ARG A 79 1.17 13.37 -14.72
C ARG A 79 1.95 12.15 -14.23
N ASP A 80 3.25 12.09 -14.48
CA ASP A 80 4.08 10.92 -14.14
C ASP A 80 4.22 10.77 -12.62
N GLU A 81 4.43 11.88 -11.90
CA GLU A 81 4.44 11.90 -10.43
C GLU A 81 3.09 11.41 -9.89
N PHE A 82 1.98 11.93 -10.41
CA PHE A 82 0.65 11.48 -10.03
C PHE A 82 0.44 9.99 -10.24
N LEU A 83 0.80 9.48 -11.42
CA LEU A 83 0.61 8.07 -11.77
C LEU A 83 1.39 7.14 -10.85
N SER A 84 2.65 7.49 -10.52
CA SER A 84 3.48 6.68 -9.64
C SER A 84 2.82 6.44 -8.27
N VAL A 85 2.15 7.45 -7.73
CA VAL A 85 1.46 7.38 -6.43
C VAL A 85 0.06 6.79 -6.58
N PHE A 86 -0.68 7.15 -7.63
CA PHE A 86 -2.03 6.68 -7.89
C PHE A 86 -2.07 5.16 -8.15
N GLU A 87 -1.21 4.65 -9.03
CA GLU A 87 -1.18 3.23 -9.40
C GLU A 87 -0.79 2.36 -8.21
N ASN A 88 0.16 2.80 -7.39
CA ASN A 88 0.54 2.10 -6.17
C ASN A 88 -0.64 1.99 -5.19
N GLN A 89 -1.31 3.11 -4.90
CA GLN A 89 -2.46 3.09 -4.01
C GLN A 89 -3.62 2.27 -4.59
N TYR A 90 -3.84 2.33 -5.91
CA TYR A 90 -4.87 1.52 -6.57
C TYR A 90 -4.61 0.03 -6.43
N GLN A 91 -3.36 -0.42 -6.58
CA GLN A 91 -2.96 -1.81 -6.36
C GLN A 91 -3.28 -2.25 -4.92
N GLN A 92 -2.93 -1.43 -3.93
CA GLN A 92 -3.23 -1.71 -2.52
C GLN A 92 -4.74 -1.78 -2.24
N MET A 93 -5.50 -0.81 -2.73
CA MET A 93 -6.96 -0.77 -2.60
C MET A 93 -7.64 -1.91 -3.34
N SER A 94 -7.10 -2.33 -4.49
CA SER A 94 -7.61 -3.46 -5.27
C SER A 94 -7.43 -4.79 -4.54
N MET A 95 -6.32 -5.00 -3.84
CA MET A 95 -6.15 -6.17 -2.96
C MET A 95 -7.18 -6.16 -1.83
N GLN A 96 -7.45 -5.01 -1.22
CA GLN A 96 -8.49 -4.88 -0.20
C GLN A 96 -9.90 -5.10 -0.77
N ALA A 97 -10.17 -4.61 -1.97
CA ALA A 97 -11.42 -4.80 -2.69
C ALA A 97 -11.71 -6.29 -2.93
N GLN A 98 -10.69 -7.06 -3.31
CA GLN A 98 -10.81 -8.52 -3.48
C GLN A 98 -11.16 -9.24 -2.18
N MET A 99 -10.65 -8.77 -1.04
CA MET A 99 -10.95 -9.37 0.28
C MET A 99 -12.33 -9.00 0.81
N THR A 100 -12.76 -7.76 0.57
CA THR A 100 -14.01 -7.20 1.14
C THR A 100 -15.20 -7.28 0.19
N GLY A 101 -14.96 -7.49 -1.10
CA GLY A 101 -15.96 -7.41 -2.17
C GLY A 101 -16.46 -5.99 -2.46
N GLN A 102 -15.80 -4.96 -1.93
CA GLN A 102 -16.12 -3.56 -2.21
C GLN A 102 -15.25 -3.04 -3.35
N PRO A 103 -15.80 -2.49 -4.44
CA PRO A 103 -15.00 -1.95 -5.53
C PRO A 103 -14.19 -0.73 -5.09
N VAL A 104 -13.07 -0.47 -5.75
CA VAL A 104 -12.26 0.73 -5.53
C VAL A 104 -13.00 1.93 -6.12
N ASP A 105 -13.21 2.99 -5.32
CA ASP A 105 -13.70 4.27 -5.83
C ASP A 105 -12.52 5.04 -6.45
N GLU A 106 -12.34 4.89 -7.76
CA GLU A 106 -11.25 5.53 -8.50
C GLU A 106 -11.31 7.06 -8.45
N ALA A 107 -12.51 7.65 -8.48
CA ALA A 107 -12.67 9.11 -8.43
C ALA A 107 -12.23 9.65 -7.06
N GLN A 108 -12.63 8.97 -5.98
CA GLN A 108 -12.16 9.31 -4.64
C GLN A 108 -10.66 9.13 -4.52
N LEU A 109 -10.11 8.04 -5.08
CA LEU A 109 -8.68 7.77 -5.02
C LEU A 109 -7.85 8.80 -5.80
N LYS A 110 -8.30 9.23 -6.99
CA LYS A 110 -7.68 10.31 -7.76
C LYS A 110 -7.66 11.61 -6.96
N LYS A 111 -8.77 11.95 -6.31
CA LYS A 111 -8.86 13.14 -5.45
C LYS A 111 -7.88 13.04 -4.26
N LEU A 112 -7.87 11.91 -3.55
CA LEU A 112 -6.96 11.69 -2.41
C LEU A 112 -5.50 11.81 -2.82
N THR A 113 -5.14 11.23 -3.96
CA THR A 113 -3.78 11.30 -4.52
C THR A 113 -3.41 12.74 -4.84
N THR A 114 -4.29 13.48 -5.51
CA THR A 114 -4.06 14.89 -5.87
C THR A 114 -3.90 15.76 -4.63
N ASP A 115 -4.79 15.60 -3.65
CA ASP A 115 -4.75 16.37 -2.41
C ASP A 115 -3.47 16.06 -1.61
N GLY A 116 -3.02 14.80 -1.60
CA GLY A 116 -1.75 14.39 -0.99
C GLY A 116 -0.55 15.06 -1.66
N LEU A 117 -0.45 15.00 -2.99
CA LEU A 117 0.66 15.60 -3.74
C LEU A 117 0.70 17.12 -3.58
N VAL A 118 -0.45 17.78 -3.68
CA VAL A 118 -0.57 19.23 -3.41
C VAL A 118 -0.14 19.55 -1.98
N GLY A 119 -0.53 18.73 -1.01
CA GLY A 119 -0.15 18.89 0.39
C GLY A 119 1.36 18.79 0.58
N THR A 120 1.99 17.77 0.02
CA THR A 120 3.44 17.55 0.06
C THR A 120 4.21 18.70 -0.60
N GLU A 121 3.76 19.17 -1.76
CA GLU A 121 4.39 20.30 -2.45
C GLU A 121 4.30 21.59 -1.61
N LEU A 122 3.14 21.89 -1.01
CA LEU A 122 2.98 23.03 -0.09
C LEU A 122 3.92 22.94 1.11
N LEU A 123 4.04 21.76 1.72
CA LEU A 123 4.93 21.53 2.85
C LEU A 123 6.40 21.69 2.45
N THR A 124 6.79 21.16 1.28
CA THR A 124 8.14 21.28 0.73
C THR A 124 8.51 22.75 0.51
N GLN A 125 7.64 23.52 -0.16
CA GLN A 125 7.85 24.95 -0.38
C GLN A 125 7.95 25.74 0.93
N GLU A 126 7.15 25.39 1.95
CA GLU A 126 7.24 26.05 3.26
C GLU A 126 8.55 25.68 3.98
N ALA A 127 9.02 24.44 3.87
CA ALA A 127 10.30 24.02 4.43
C ALA A 127 11.47 24.80 3.78
N GLU A 128 11.48 24.93 2.45
CA GLU A 128 12.45 25.72 1.70
C GLU A 128 12.41 27.20 2.10
N LYS A 129 11.21 27.77 2.19
CA LYS A 129 11.00 29.17 2.60
C LYS A 129 11.50 29.45 4.02
N ARG A 130 11.47 28.45 4.91
CA ARG A 130 12.03 28.52 6.27
C ARG A 130 13.54 28.25 6.32
N GLY A 131 14.16 27.88 5.20
CA GLY A 131 15.58 27.55 5.12
C GLY A 131 15.92 26.23 5.82
N ILE A 132 14.98 25.27 5.84
CA ILE A 132 15.26 23.92 6.32
C ILE A 132 16.12 23.23 5.26
N GLU A 133 17.35 22.85 5.63
CA GLU A 133 18.30 22.16 4.77
C GLU A 133 18.45 20.70 5.19
N VAL A 134 18.72 19.84 4.20
CA VAL A 134 19.05 18.43 4.39
C VAL A 134 20.45 18.22 3.80
N SER A 135 21.33 17.53 4.54
CA SER A 135 22.68 17.25 4.07
C SER A 135 22.74 15.97 3.24
N ASP A 136 23.77 15.85 2.40
CA ASP A 136 24.01 14.65 1.60
C ASP A 136 24.13 13.39 2.47
N GLU A 137 24.69 13.53 3.69
CA GLU A 137 24.78 12.43 4.65
C GLU A 137 23.41 11.97 5.17
N GLU A 138 22.47 12.90 5.37
CA GLU A 138 21.10 12.56 5.79
C GLU A 138 20.36 11.83 4.66
N ILE A 139 20.50 12.32 3.41
CA ILE A 139 19.92 11.66 2.24
C ILE A 139 20.49 10.24 2.07
N GLN A 140 21.80 10.09 2.23
CA GLN A 140 22.45 8.78 2.12
C GLN A 140 22.02 7.83 3.24
N ALA A 141 21.86 8.33 4.47
CA ALA A 141 21.36 7.52 5.59
C ALA A 141 19.93 7.04 5.35
N GLU A 142 19.05 7.91 4.88
CA GLU A 142 17.66 7.57 4.56
C GLU A 142 17.58 6.57 3.40
N LEU A 143 18.40 6.73 2.36
CA LEU A 143 18.52 5.75 1.28
C LEU A 143 18.97 4.36 1.80
N GLU A 144 19.89 4.32 2.76
CA GLU A 144 20.33 3.08 3.40
C GLU A 144 19.20 2.42 4.19
N GLU A 145 18.38 3.21 4.89
CA GLU A 145 17.20 2.72 5.63
C GLU A 145 16.13 2.16 4.70
N PHE A 146 15.84 2.84 3.60
CA PHE A 146 14.92 2.32 2.57
C PHE A 146 15.42 1.01 1.96
N ALA A 147 16.71 0.94 1.64
CA ALA A 147 17.32 -0.25 1.09
C ALA A 147 17.26 -1.42 2.10
N GLU A 148 17.58 -1.18 3.37
CA GLU A 148 17.49 -2.19 4.44
C GLU A 148 16.06 -2.71 4.62
N THR A 149 15.07 -1.81 4.63
CA THR A 149 13.65 -2.16 4.72
C THR A 149 13.21 -3.04 3.55
N ASN A 150 13.72 -2.75 2.35
CA ASN A 150 13.45 -3.52 1.14
C ASN A 150 14.37 -4.75 0.98
N GLN A 151 15.28 -5.00 1.93
CA GLN A 151 16.23 -6.13 1.93
C GLN A 151 17.12 -6.17 0.68
N VAL A 152 17.50 -4.99 0.17
CA VAL A 152 18.37 -4.80 -0.98
C VAL A 152 19.52 -3.85 -0.63
N SER A 153 20.52 -3.72 -1.51
CA SER A 153 21.51 -2.65 -1.39
C SER A 153 20.97 -1.30 -1.91
N PRO A 154 21.56 -0.15 -1.51
CA PRO A 154 21.17 1.17 -2.02
C PRO A 154 21.17 1.27 -3.56
N ASP A 155 22.16 0.68 -4.23
CA ASP A 155 22.23 0.69 -5.69
C ASP A 155 21.16 -0.21 -6.33
N GLU A 156 20.82 -1.34 -5.71
CA GLU A 156 19.71 -2.21 -6.15
C GLU A 156 18.36 -1.52 -5.93
N PHE A 157 18.20 -0.78 -4.83
CA PHE A 157 17.00 0.02 -4.58
C PHE A 157 16.82 1.09 -5.67
N ILE A 158 17.87 1.87 -5.96
CA ILE A 158 17.83 2.87 -7.05
C ILE A 158 17.56 2.20 -8.40
N ALA A 159 18.16 1.05 -8.68
CA ALA A 159 17.91 0.32 -9.92
C ALA A 159 16.43 -0.12 -10.04
N ALA A 160 15.82 -0.59 -8.94
CA ALA A 160 14.41 -0.96 -8.91
C ALA A 160 13.49 0.25 -9.10
N MET A 161 13.84 1.41 -8.54
CA MET A 161 13.12 2.67 -8.78
C MET A 161 13.27 3.13 -10.24
N GLY A 162 14.43 2.88 -10.86
CA GLY A 162 14.67 3.13 -12.29
C GLY A 162 13.75 2.34 -13.21
N GLU A 163 13.36 1.12 -12.84
CA GLU A 163 12.35 0.34 -13.58
C GLU A 163 10.95 0.99 -13.53
N GLN A 164 10.70 1.85 -12.54
CA GLN A 164 9.47 2.62 -12.36
C GLN A 164 9.58 4.04 -12.94
N GLY A 165 10.69 4.36 -13.62
CA GLY A 165 10.90 5.66 -14.27
C GLY A 165 11.60 6.72 -13.42
N LEU A 166 12.05 6.38 -12.21
CA LEU A 166 12.79 7.29 -11.33
C LEU A 166 14.29 7.02 -11.46
N ASP A 167 15.02 7.95 -12.06
CA ASP A 167 16.48 7.87 -12.08
C ASP A 167 17.09 8.19 -10.70
N ARG A 168 18.41 8.06 -10.60
CA ARG A 168 19.11 8.30 -9.33
C ARG A 168 18.85 9.71 -8.80
N ASP A 169 18.90 10.73 -9.64
CA ASP A 169 18.77 12.10 -9.19
C ASP A 169 17.33 12.35 -8.68
N ALA A 170 16.33 11.80 -9.36
CA ALA A 170 14.94 11.84 -8.92
C ALA A 170 14.72 11.12 -7.58
N VAL A 171 15.35 9.96 -7.36
CA VAL A 171 15.28 9.25 -6.06
C VAL A 171 15.89 10.10 -4.94
N MET A 172 17.06 10.70 -5.16
CA MET A 172 17.71 11.54 -4.15
C MET A 172 16.88 12.81 -3.87
N GLU A 173 16.25 13.40 -4.90
CA GLU A 173 15.34 14.54 -4.75
C GLU A 173 14.10 14.17 -3.95
N GLN A 174 13.50 13.00 -4.16
CA GLN A 174 12.35 12.54 -3.37
C GLN A 174 12.71 12.38 -1.89
N ILE A 175 13.89 11.81 -1.59
CA ILE A 175 14.40 11.67 -0.22
C ILE A 175 14.64 13.04 0.41
N ASP A 176 15.26 13.99 -0.32
CA ASP A 176 15.47 15.35 0.17
C ASP A 176 14.12 16.05 0.50
N LYS A 177 13.13 15.96 -0.39
CA LYS A 177 11.79 16.50 -0.14
C LYS A 177 11.14 15.88 1.09
N GLN A 178 11.19 14.56 1.23
CA GLN A 178 10.65 13.85 2.39
C GLN A 178 11.30 14.32 3.70
N LEU A 179 12.63 14.37 3.75
CA LEU A 179 13.37 14.79 4.94
C LEU A 179 13.12 16.28 5.29
N ARG A 180 12.94 17.15 4.29
CA ARG A 180 12.54 18.55 4.52
C ARG A 180 11.17 18.65 5.17
N VAL A 181 10.21 17.88 4.66
CA VAL A 181 8.85 17.84 5.20
C VAL A 181 8.86 17.29 6.62
N GLU A 182 9.57 16.20 6.89
CA GLU A 182 9.70 15.64 8.24
C GLU A 182 10.28 16.68 9.22
N LYS A 183 11.41 17.31 8.86
CA LYS A 183 12.03 18.37 9.67
C LYS A 183 11.09 19.57 9.88
N LEU A 184 10.30 19.95 8.88
CA LEU A 184 9.30 21.00 9.00
C LEU A 184 8.24 20.63 10.04
N ILE A 185 7.71 19.41 9.97
CA ILE A 185 6.70 18.92 10.89
C ILE A 185 7.25 18.84 12.32
N THR A 186 8.44 18.27 12.51
CA THR A 186 9.10 18.25 13.82
C THR A 186 9.37 19.66 14.34
N SER A 187 9.73 20.60 13.47
CA SER A 187 9.95 22.00 13.86
C SER A 187 8.66 22.73 14.27
N GLU A 188 7.51 22.41 13.67
CA GLU A 188 6.23 23.08 13.97
C GLU A 188 5.52 22.43 15.17
N PHE A 189 5.52 21.10 15.25
CA PHE A 189 4.72 20.32 16.22
C PHE A 189 5.55 19.64 17.32
N GLY A 190 6.87 19.57 17.18
CA GLY A 190 7.75 18.83 18.08
C GLY A 190 7.82 17.33 17.76
N GLU A 191 8.51 16.57 18.61
CA GLU A 191 8.57 15.11 18.49
C GLU A 191 7.23 14.47 18.93
N PHE A 192 6.73 13.51 18.16
CA PHE A 192 5.48 12.81 18.44
C PHE A 192 5.66 11.68 19.46
N GLU A 193 5.79 12.04 20.73
CA GLU A 193 5.76 11.05 21.81
C GLU A 193 4.40 10.35 21.91
N VAL A 194 4.42 9.04 22.15
CA VAL A 194 3.23 8.21 22.27
C VAL A 194 3.06 7.75 23.72
N THR A 195 1.89 8.01 24.28
CA THR A 195 1.54 7.66 25.67
C THR A 195 0.89 6.29 25.75
N ASP A 196 0.99 5.66 26.92
CA ASP A 196 0.35 4.37 27.22
C ASP A 196 -1.17 4.40 26.96
N ALA A 197 -1.83 5.50 27.30
CA ALA A 197 -3.26 5.67 27.09
C ALA A 197 -3.65 5.73 25.60
N GLU A 198 -2.82 6.38 24.77
CA GLU A 198 -3.04 6.40 23.32
C GLU A 198 -2.84 5.02 22.70
N ILE A 199 -1.86 4.24 23.19
CA ILE A 199 -1.63 2.86 22.76
C ILE A 199 -2.82 1.97 23.10
N GLU A 200 -3.32 2.05 24.33
CA GLU A 200 -4.50 1.30 24.77
C GLU A 200 -5.74 1.67 23.92
N ALA A 201 -5.99 2.96 23.71
CA ALA A 201 -7.10 3.45 22.90
C ALA A 201 -7.01 2.98 21.44
N ALA A 202 -5.82 3.04 20.84
CA ALA A 202 -5.61 2.58 19.47
C ALA A 202 -5.84 1.07 19.34
N TYR A 203 -5.34 0.27 20.30
CA TYR A 203 -5.58 -1.17 20.32
C TYR A 203 -7.07 -1.53 20.44
N GLU A 204 -7.81 -0.81 21.30
CA GLU A 204 -9.26 -0.95 21.40
C GLU A 204 -9.98 -0.58 20.10
N GLN A 205 -9.52 0.45 19.39
CA GLN A 205 -10.07 0.86 18.10
C GLN A 205 -9.85 -0.21 17.02
N ILE A 206 -8.67 -0.82 16.96
CA ILE A 206 -8.39 -1.92 16.03
C ILE A 206 -9.33 -3.09 16.30
N GLY A 207 -9.56 -3.43 17.59
CA GLY A 207 -10.53 -4.46 17.99
C GLY A 207 -11.96 -4.16 17.57
N GLN A 208 -12.39 -2.92 17.73
CA GLN A 208 -13.71 -2.48 17.26
C GLN A 208 -13.81 -2.56 15.74
N GLN A 209 -12.80 -2.12 15.00
CA GLN A 209 -12.79 -2.16 13.54
C GLN A 209 -12.85 -3.61 13.02
N GLN A 210 -12.08 -4.52 13.63
CA GLN A 210 -12.11 -5.94 13.29
C GLN A 210 -13.48 -6.58 13.56
N ALA A 211 -14.15 -6.19 14.66
CA ALA A 211 -15.49 -6.66 14.98
C ALA A 211 -16.56 -6.15 14.00
N MET A 212 -16.41 -4.90 13.52
CA MET A 212 -17.33 -4.26 12.57
C MET A 212 -17.17 -4.76 11.13
N ALA A 213 -15.99 -5.22 10.73
CA ALA A 213 -15.70 -5.75 9.40
C ALA A 213 -16.27 -7.17 9.12
N GLY A 214 -17.25 -7.65 9.92
CA GLY A 214 -17.93 -8.92 9.69
C GLY A 214 -17.17 -10.17 10.12
N GLY A 215 -16.13 -10.02 10.94
CA GLY A 215 -15.37 -11.11 11.55
C GLY A 215 -16.16 -11.84 12.65
N GLY A 216 -17.20 -12.58 12.27
CA GLY A 216 -17.56 -13.78 13.02
C GLY A 216 -16.33 -14.67 13.08
N GLY A 217 -15.92 -15.09 14.28
CA GLY A 217 -14.77 -15.97 14.40
C GLY A 217 -14.94 -17.19 13.49
N ALA A 218 -14.08 -17.32 12.47
CA ALA A 218 -13.53 -18.57 11.96
C ALA A 218 -12.85 -18.39 10.58
N ALA A 219 -11.56 -18.10 10.60
CA ALA A 219 -10.57 -18.72 9.71
C ALA A 219 -9.21 -18.71 10.41
N GLY A 220 -9.13 -19.41 11.55
CA GLY A 220 -7.97 -19.43 12.45
C GLY A 220 -8.27 -18.65 13.73
N GLY A 221 -8.61 -19.37 14.81
CA GLY A 221 -8.93 -18.76 16.09
C GLY A 221 -7.77 -17.93 16.65
N GLY A 222 -7.89 -16.63 16.54
CA GLY A 222 -7.09 -15.65 17.27
C GLY A 222 -7.86 -14.36 17.20
N GLY A 223 -8.40 -13.89 18.33
CA GLY A 223 -8.68 -12.47 18.46
C GLY A 223 -7.38 -11.67 18.28
N LEU A 224 -7.45 -10.34 18.39
CA LEU A 224 -6.24 -9.52 18.38
C LEU A 224 -5.15 -10.11 19.30
N PRO A 225 -3.89 -10.17 18.83
CA PRO A 225 -2.78 -10.57 19.68
C PRO A 225 -2.77 -9.70 20.95
N PRO A 226 -2.44 -10.26 22.13
CA PRO A 226 -2.37 -9.49 23.36
C PRO A 226 -1.54 -8.21 23.17
N LEU A 227 -2.00 -7.09 23.74
CA LEU A 227 -1.36 -5.79 23.57
C LEU A 227 0.14 -5.85 23.91
N GLU A 228 0.54 -6.67 24.88
CA GLU A 228 1.95 -6.82 25.26
C GLU A 228 2.83 -7.36 24.11
N GLN A 229 2.27 -8.11 23.17
CA GLN A 229 2.99 -8.65 22.01
C GLN A 229 3.11 -7.62 20.88
N VAL A 230 2.09 -6.77 20.72
CA VAL A 230 1.97 -5.80 19.61
C VAL A 230 2.17 -4.35 20.03
N ARG A 231 2.52 -4.10 21.30
CA ARG A 231 2.64 -2.75 21.86
C ARG A 231 3.51 -1.82 21.04
N GLY A 232 4.64 -2.34 20.55
CA GLY A 232 5.57 -1.59 19.70
C GLY A 232 4.94 -1.20 18.37
N GLU A 233 4.25 -2.13 17.71
CA GLU A 233 3.55 -1.90 16.44
C GLU A 233 2.39 -0.91 16.59
N VAL A 234 1.59 -1.04 17.67
CA VAL A 234 0.50 -0.11 17.97
C VAL A 234 1.06 1.29 18.29
N SER A 235 2.15 1.36 19.06
CA SER A 235 2.82 2.64 19.35
C SER A 235 3.32 3.30 18.07
N GLU A 236 3.93 2.53 17.17
CA GLU A 236 4.39 3.01 15.88
C GLU A 236 3.24 3.54 15.02
N GLN A 237 2.16 2.77 14.94
CA GLN A 237 0.96 3.18 14.21
C GLN A 237 0.36 4.48 14.76
N VAL A 238 0.32 4.64 16.09
CA VAL A 238 -0.15 5.89 16.72
C VAL A 238 0.77 7.05 16.38
N ARG A 239 2.10 6.85 16.40
CA ARG A 239 3.06 7.89 16.02
C ARG A 239 2.84 8.35 14.58
N VAL A 240 2.74 7.40 13.65
CA VAL A 240 2.48 7.66 12.23
C VAL A 240 1.14 8.37 12.03
N GLN A 241 0.09 8.01 12.77
CA GLN A 241 -1.20 8.72 12.71
C GLN A 241 -1.09 10.18 13.18
N LYS A 242 -0.33 10.44 14.25
CA LYS A 242 -0.10 11.80 14.77
C LYS A 242 0.67 12.65 13.76
N GLU A 243 1.70 12.07 13.16
CA GLU A 243 2.50 12.72 12.12
C GLU A 243 1.68 13.02 10.87
N ALA A 244 0.91 12.04 10.37
CA ALA A 244 0.02 12.23 9.22
C ALA A 244 -1.03 13.32 9.49
N GLY A 245 -1.60 13.35 10.70
CA GLY A 245 -2.54 14.41 11.11
C GLY A 245 -1.89 15.80 11.17
N ALA A 246 -0.63 15.89 11.59
CA ALA A 246 0.13 17.14 11.60
C ALA A 246 0.46 17.63 10.18
N MET A 247 0.84 16.72 9.28
CA MET A 247 1.03 17.02 7.86
C MET A 247 -0.27 17.53 7.22
N GLU A 248 -1.39 16.88 7.50
CA GLU A 248 -2.71 17.31 7.02
C GLU A 248 -3.08 18.70 7.57
N GLU A 249 -2.92 18.92 8.87
CA GLU A 249 -3.23 20.21 9.49
C GLU A 249 -2.40 21.36 8.88
N LEU A 250 -1.09 21.16 8.76
CA LEU A 250 -0.20 22.19 8.24
C LEU A 250 -0.42 22.41 6.74
N SER A 251 -0.59 21.36 5.95
CA SER A 251 -0.87 21.50 4.51
C SER A 251 -2.19 22.21 4.25
N GLN A 252 -3.25 21.93 5.01
CA GLN A 252 -4.53 22.65 4.91
C GLN A 252 -4.38 24.13 5.26
N LYS A 253 -3.62 24.44 6.32
CA LYS A 253 -3.32 25.83 6.72
C LYS A 253 -2.54 26.57 5.64
N LEU A 254 -1.56 25.92 5.01
CA LEU A 254 -0.76 26.49 3.91
C LEU A 254 -1.61 26.69 2.65
N ARG A 255 -2.48 25.73 2.32
CA ARG A 255 -3.35 25.78 1.15
C ARG A 255 -4.27 27.00 1.15
N ALA A 256 -4.71 27.47 2.32
CA ALA A 256 -5.54 28.66 2.45
C ALA A 256 -4.85 29.97 1.98
N GLY A 257 -3.52 29.99 1.91
CA GLY A 257 -2.72 31.14 1.48
C GLY A 257 -1.97 30.93 0.17
N ALA A 258 -2.15 29.80 -0.50
CA ALA A 258 -1.43 29.42 -1.71
C ALA A 258 -2.29 29.57 -2.97
N ASP A 259 -1.63 29.76 -4.11
CA ASP A 259 -2.25 29.63 -5.42
C ASP A 259 -2.22 28.15 -5.81
N VAL A 260 -3.38 27.49 -5.78
CA VAL A 260 -3.52 26.06 -6.11
C VAL A 260 -4.56 25.89 -7.19
N THR A 261 -4.14 25.35 -8.33
CA THR A 261 -5.03 24.96 -9.43
C THR A 261 -4.97 23.45 -9.62
N VAL A 262 -6.12 22.78 -9.69
CA VAL A 262 -6.22 21.33 -9.96
C VAL A 262 -6.89 21.16 -11.32
N HIS A 263 -6.35 20.28 -12.15
CA HIS A 263 -6.79 20.08 -13.54
C HIS A 263 -7.62 18.80 -13.75
N LEU A 264 -7.71 17.92 -12.75
CA LEU A 264 -8.56 16.71 -12.74
C LEU A 264 -10.06 17.00 -12.64
#